data_AF-A0A3B8UHM4-F1
#
_entry.id   AF-A0A3B8UHM4-F1
#
_cell.length_a   1.000
_cell.length_b   1.000
_cell.length_c   1.000
_cell.angle_alpha   90.00
_cell.angle_beta   90.00
_cell.angle_gamma   90.00
#
_symmetry.space_group_name_H-M   'P 1'
#
loop_
_entity.id
_entity.type
_entity.pdbx_description
1 polymer ?
#
loop_
_entity_poly.entity_id
_entity_poly.type
_entity_poly.pdbx_seq_one_letter_code
_entity_poly.pdbx_strand_id
1 'polypeptide(L)'
;MVGSEGIGKGLESQEAGSAAQSLSAILQTHYLRYLIITSWAVGLIATVGLLHGLLWFAGTLAAGALRGVVEKRISRSQNAEAGWGKVFPIVGAVTTAAWAAAPLMAWFSASLFGRELAIALLISGYVLVFAQLRSSPRQAIVISSPYGVAAAIIAVTLIGDPAFWPFVMLAPFTAASLFVLVTMTMLREERIRAFQEHQAHLIEELEAARDKANAANEAKSNFLGVISHELRTPMNGVLGAAQLLSATRLDGAQREYLAIIRNSGDNLLSLLNDILDMTKIEAGRMNFESIDIQLDDLHRRIVGPFEAQAEAKGLRFVSEFDGDPPAVVRGDPLRVCQVVQNLLSNAVKFTESGEIRFVTRSRRISERRVAFEFAVHDSGAGISEGDMDQLFQPFTQIDASSTRRFGGTGLGLTISRRLANIMGGDITVQSQVGSGSVFTFAVEGEVVCWEDEAAQADADADRVEPDGMKVLVVEDHPVNRMILEAWMGSTGRRTTTAENGQEAVDIAQHQAFDLIIMDVNMPVMDGLTATRLIREGGVNADTPIVVLSASARNEDHEAGMAAGADAYLNKPIDFRSLASLMTQARGGRPALQLLIENEAA
;
A
#
# COMPACT_ATOMS: atom_id res chain seq x y z
N MET A 1 -4.89 -6.70 -21.37
CA MET A 1 -4.54 -8.01 -20.77
C MET A 1 -3.97 -7.74 -19.39
N VAL A 2 -4.33 -8.59 -18.42
CA VAL A 2 -3.87 -8.62 -17.00
C VAL A 2 -4.42 -7.48 -16.13
N GLY A 3 -5.11 -7.67 -15.00
CA GLY A 3 -5.57 -8.87 -14.31
C GLY A 3 -6.43 -8.41 -13.12
N SER A 4 -7.71 -8.79 -13.12
CA SER A 4 -8.67 -8.55 -12.04
C SER A 4 -8.58 -9.71 -11.05
N GLU A 5 -7.77 -9.57 -10.01
CA GLU A 5 -7.73 -10.48 -8.87
C GLU A 5 -7.81 -9.68 -7.58
N GLY A 6 -9.00 -9.61 -6.97
CA GLY A 6 -9.14 -8.89 -5.71
C GLY A 6 -10.50 -8.90 -5.01
N ILE A 7 -11.50 -9.65 -5.48
CA ILE A 7 -12.84 -9.64 -4.87
C ILE A 7 -13.33 -11.06 -4.45
N GLY A 8 -12.57 -12.12 -4.72
CA GLY A 8 -13.03 -13.51 -4.47
C GLY A 8 -12.81 -14.10 -3.06
N LYS A 9 -11.91 -13.56 -2.22
CA LYS A 9 -11.46 -14.27 -1.00
C LYS A 9 -12.29 -14.04 0.28
N GLY A 10 -13.25 -13.11 0.26
CA GLY A 10 -14.10 -12.82 1.43
C GLY A 10 -15.27 -13.80 1.62
N LEU A 11 -15.84 -14.31 0.53
CA LEU A 11 -17.06 -15.13 0.58
C LEU A 11 -16.78 -16.63 0.78
N GLU A 12 -15.69 -17.17 0.21
CA GLU A 12 -15.34 -18.59 0.37
C GLU A 12 -14.90 -18.95 1.80
N SER A 13 -14.31 -18.00 2.56
CA SER A 13 -13.82 -18.28 3.92
C SER A 13 -14.95 -18.35 4.97
N GLN A 14 -16.02 -17.57 4.80
CA GLN A 14 -17.22 -17.67 5.64
C GLN A 14 -18.03 -18.94 5.34
N GLU A 15 -18.19 -19.31 4.06
CA GLU A 15 -18.87 -20.55 3.69
C GLU A 15 -18.09 -21.80 4.08
N ALA A 16 -16.75 -21.80 3.95
CA ALA A 16 -15.91 -22.91 4.40
C ALA A 16 -15.91 -23.06 5.94
N GLY A 17 -15.97 -21.95 6.69
CA GLY A 17 -16.12 -21.96 8.15
C GLY A 17 -17.45 -22.55 8.59
N SER A 18 -18.55 -22.18 7.92
CA SER A 18 -19.91 -22.72 8.11
C SER A 18 -19.97 -24.23 7.80
N ALA A 19 -19.41 -24.65 6.67
CA ALA A 19 -19.40 -26.05 6.24
C ALA A 19 -18.54 -26.93 7.17
N ALA A 20 -17.35 -26.48 7.56
CA ALA A 20 -16.48 -27.20 8.49
C ALA A 20 -17.07 -27.29 9.91
N GLN A 21 -17.72 -26.23 10.39
CA GLN A 21 -18.45 -26.24 11.66
C GLN A 21 -19.66 -27.17 11.62
N SER A 22 -20.42 -27.19 10.52
CA SER A 22 -21.54 -28.12 10.34
C SER A 22 -21.07 -29.58 10.30
N LEU A 23 -19.96 -29.87 9.62
CA LEU A 23 -19.38 -31.21 9.54
C LEU A 23 -18.83 -31.66 10.90
N SER A 24 -18.17 -30.76 11.64
CA SER A 24 -17.69 -31.02 13.01
C SER A 24 -18.84 -31.28 13.98
N ALA A 25 -19.93 -30.49 13.91
CA ALA A 25 -21.12 -30.68 14.73
C ALA A 25 -21.85 -32.02 14.41
N ILE A 26 -21.93 -32.38 13.13
CA ILE A 26 -22.48 -33.67 12.67
C ILE A 26 -21.60 -34.83 13.18
N LEU A 27 -20.28 -34.73 13.01
CA LEU A 27 -19.34 -35.74 13.48
C LEU A 27 -19.40 -35.91 15.01
N GLN A 28 -19.37 -34.82 15.78
CA GLN A 28 -19.45 -34.84 17.25
C GLN A 28 -20.75 -35.49 17.75
N THR A 29 -21.89 -35.25 17.08
CA THR A 29 -23.18 -35.83 17.47
C THR A 29 -23.24 -37.34 17.22
N HIS A 30 -22.62 -37.83 16.15
CA HIS A 30 -22.52 -39.27 15.88
C HIS A 30 -21.59 -40.00 16.87
N TYR A 31 -20.42 -39.43 17.18
CA TYR A 31 -19.49 -40.04 18.16
C TYR A 31 -20.10 -40.16 19.56
N LEU A 32 -20.85 -39.15 20.01
CA LEU A 32 -21.50 -39.18 21.32
C LEU A 32 -22.48 -40.35 21.45
N ARG A 33 -23.27 -40.62 20.41
CA ARG A 33 -24.22 -41.75 20.39
C ARG A 33 -23.50 -43.09 20.54
N TYR A 34 -22.43 -43.31 19.78
CA TYR A 34 -21.67 -44.56 19.85
C TYR A 34 -20.98 -44.75 21.20
N LEU A 35 -20.46 -43.67 21.79
CA LEU A 35 -19.84 -43.71 23.12
C LEU A 35 -20.86 -44.14 24.19
N ILE A 36 -22.09 -43.62 24.13
CA ILE A 36 -23.16 -43.99 25.06
C ILE A 36 -23.58 -45.47 24.88
N ILE A 37 -23.76 -45.93 23.63
CA ILE A 37 -24.10 -47.34 23.34
C ILE A 37 -23.03 -48.28 23.90
N THR A 38 -21.75 -47.96 23.67
CA THR A 38 -20.63 -48.75 24.18
C THR A 38 -20.61 -48.77 25.71
N SER A 39 -20.82 -47.63 26.37
CA SER A 39 -20.88 -47.54 27.83
C SER A 39 -22.00 -48.42 28.40
N TRP A 40 -23.20 -48.36 27.81
CA TRP A 40 -24.33 -49.21 28.23
C TRP A 40 -24.06 -50.69 27.99
N ALA A 41 -23.42 -51.04 26.86
CA ALA A 41 -23.06 -52.43 26.56
C ALA A 41 -22.09 -53.02 27.57
N VAL A 42 -21.09 -52.24 28.03
CA VAL A 42 -20.15 -52.70 29.08
C VAL A 42 -20.91 -53.04 30.36
N GLY A 43 -21.85 -52.19 30.80
CA GLY A 43 -22.69 -52.46 31.96
C GLY A 43 -23.60 -53.67 31.79
N LEU A 44 -24.18 -53.86 30.60
CA LEU A 44 -25.01 -55.02 30.29
C LEU A 44 -24.23 -56.32 30.19
N ILE A 45 -23.03 -56.30 29.61
CA ILE A 45 -22.15 -57.48 29.54
C ILE A 45 -21.82 -57.97 30.95
N ALA A 46 -21.57 -57.06 31.89
CA ALA A 46 -21.29 -57.39 33.28
C ALA A 46 -22.50 -57.99 34.04
N THR A 47 -23.72 -57.78 33.57
CA THR A 47 -24.96 -58.20 34.27
C THR A 47 -25.69 -59.36 33.61
N VAL A 48 -25.78 -59.38 32.28
CA VAL A 48 -26.53 -60.37 31.48
C VAL A 48 -25.60 -61.36 30.76
N GLY A 49 -24.29 -61.13 30.85
CA GLY A 49 -23.25 -61.94 30.22
C GLY A 49 -22.86 -61.47 28.82
N LEU A 50 -21.68 -61.93 28.37
CA LEU A 50 -21.02 -61.46 27.15
C LEU A 50 -21.88 -61.60 25.89
N LEU A 51 -22.52 -62.76 25.70
CA LEU A 51 -23.31 -63.03 24.51
C LEU A 51 -24.51 -62.07 24.39
N HIS A 52 -25.31 -61.96 25.45
CA HIS A 52 -26.51 -61.11 25.44
C HIS A 52 -26.16 -59.62 25.35
N GLY A 53 -25.11 -59.18 26.05
CA GLY A 53 -24.65 -57.79 25.97
C GLY A 53 -24.13 -57.41 24.58
N LEU A 54 -23.38 -58.30 23.91
CA LEU A 54 -22.91 -58.08 22.53
C LEU A 54 -24.06 -58.12 21.51
N LEU A 55 -25.04 -59.00 21.69
CA LEU A 55 -26.24 -59.04 20.85
C LEU A 55 -27.04 -57.74 20.96
N TRP A 56 -27.23 -57.23 22.18
CA TRP A 56 -27.87 -55.92 22.39
C TRP A 56 -27.07 -54.78 21.75
N PHE A 57 -25.75 -54.78 21.91
CA PHE A 57 -24.86 -53.78 21.32
C PHE A 57 -24.98 -53.75 19.79
N ALA A 58 -24.85 -54.91 19.15
CA ALA A 58 -24.97 -55.04 17.69
C ALA A 58 -26.38 -54.65 17.20
N GLY A 59 -27.42 -55.08 17.91
CA GLY A 59 -28.81 -54.73 17.58
C GLY A 59 -29.09 -53.23 17.70
N THR A 60 -28.57 -52.58 18.73
CA THR A 60 -28.74 -51.14 18.96
C THR A 60 -27.97 -50.30 17.94
N LEU A 61 -26.77 -50.73 17.55
CA LEU A 61 -26.03 -50.14 16.44
C LEU A 61 -26.77 -50.29 15.11
N ALA A 62 -27.28 -51.49 14.81
CA ALA A 62 -28.04 -51.75 13.59
C ALA A 62 -29.32 -50.89 13.52
N ALA A 63 -30.07 -50.78 14.63
CA ALA A 63 -31.23 -49.89 14.74
C ALA A 63 -30.84 -48.42 14.50
N GLY A 64 -29.68 -48.00 15.01
CA GLY A 64 -29.15 -46.66 14.78
C GLY A 64 -28.74 -46.38 13.34
N ALA A 65 -28.11 -47.34 12.66
CA ALA A 65 -27.75 -47.24 11.26
C ALA A 65 -29.00 -47.23 10.36
N LEU A 66 -29.98 -48.11 10.65
CA LEU A 66 -31.25 -48.17 9.94
C LEU A 66 -32.00 -46.84 10.03
N ARG A 67 -32.04 -46.23 11.23
CA ARG A 67 -32.58 -44.88 11.43
C ARG A 67 -31.91 -43.87 10.49
N GLY A 68 -30.57 -43.83 10.46
CA GLY A 68 -29.83 -42.90 9.60
C GLY A 68 -30.10 -43.11 8.11
N VAL A 69 -30.28 -44.36 7.67
CA VAL A 69 -30.66 -44.68 6.27
C VAL A 69 -32.07 -44.18 5.97
N VAL A 70 -33.02 -44.40 6.86
CA VAL A 70 -34.41 -43.91 6.71
C VAL A 70 -34.45 -42.39 6.68
N GLU A 71 -33.71 -41.74 7.58
CA GLU A 71 -33.62 -40.27 7.63
C GLU A 71 -33.03 -39.70 6.33
N LYS A 72 -31.94 -40.29 5.81
CA LYS A 72 -31.29 -39.88 4.57
C LYS A 72 -32.14 -40.15 3.31
N ARG A 73 -32.96 -41.19 3.33
CA ARG A 73 -33.84 -41.55 2.20
C ARG A 73 -35.02 -40.59 2.09
N ILE A 74 -35.58 -40.18 3.23
CA ILE A 74 -36.75 -39.31 3.26
C ILE A 74 -36.36 -37.84 3.06
N SER A 75 -35.20 -37.39 3.55
CA SER A 75 -34.70 -36.02 3.32
C SER A 75 -34.43 -35.71 1.83
N ARG A 76 -34.23 -36.75 1.00
CA ARG A 76 -34.08 -36.61 -0.47
C ARG A 76 -35.40 -36.54 -1.23
N SER A 77 -36.55 -36.75 -0.57
CA SER A 77 -37.86 -36.68 -1.22
C SER A 77 -38.41 -35.25 -1.19
N GLN A 78 -38.77 -34.69 -2.35
CA GLN A 78 -39.19 -33.29 -2.52
C GLN A 78 -40.47 -32.88 -1.74
N ASN A 79 -41.21 -33.82 -1.13
CA ASN A 79 -42.42 -33.56 -0.34
C ASN A 79 -42.18 -33.60 1.19
N ALA A 80 -40.93 -33.43 1.63
CA ALA A 80 -40.51 -33.72 3.01
C ALA A 80 -41.22 -32.88 4.09
N GLU A 81 -41.60 -31.62 3.85
CA GLU A 81 -42.08 -30.73 4.93
C GLU A 81 -43.43 -31.14 5.54
N ALA A 82 -44.37 -31.69 4.76
CA ALA A 82 -45.71 -32.00 5.25
C ALA A 82 -45.82 -33.36 5.99
N GLY A 83 -44.96 -34.33 5.63
CA GLY A 83 -45.00 -35.70 6.19
C GLY A 83 -43.97 -35.98 7.29
N TRP A 84 -42.85 -35.25 7.29
CA TRP A 84 -41.72 -35.50 8.19
C TRP A 84 -42.06 -35.33 9.66
N GLY A 85 -42.85 -34.29 10.01
CA GLY A 85 -43.23 -34.01 11.39
C GLY A 85 -44.00 -35.15 12.08
N LYS A 86 -44.70 -36.00 11.30
CA LYS A 86 -45.46 -37.15 11.83
C LYS A 86 -44.67 -38.45 11.82
N VAL A 87 -43.82 -38.68 10.80
CA VAL A 87 -43.05 -39.92 10.64
C VAL A 87 -41.82 -39.95 11.54
N PHE A 88 -41.18 -38.81 11.77
CA PHE A 88 -39.95 -38.71 12.56
C PHE A 88 -40.10 -39.22 14.01
N PRO A 89 -41.13 -38.85 14.79
CA PRO A 89 -41.31 -39.37 16.14
C PRO A 89 -41.54 -40.88 16.19
N ILE A 90 -42.20 -41.44 15.17
CA ILE A 90 -42.50 -42.87 15.07
C ILE A 90 -41.22 -43.66 14.80
N VAL A 91 -40.43 -43.27 13.79
CA VAL A 91 -39.14 -43.89 13.49
C VAL A 91 -38.20 -43.77 14.70
N GLY A 92 -38.19 -42.60 15.36
CA GLY A 92 -37.47 -42.37 16.60
C GLY A 92 -37.88 -43.35 17.69
N ALA A 93 -39.17 -43.48 17.99
CA ALA A 93 -39.69 -44.40 19.01
C ALA A 93 -39.35 -45.87 18.70
N VAL A 94 -39.47 -46.31 17.45
CA VAL A 94 -39.08 -47.67 17.04
C VAL A 94 -37.60 -47.93 17.33
N THR A 95 -36.72 -46.95 17.06
CA THR A 95 -35.28 -47.11 17.31
C THR A 95 -34.95 -47.04 18.81
N THR A 96 -35.69 -46.25 19.57
CA THR A 96 -35.59 -46.19 21.04
C THR A 96 -36.03 -47.51 21.68
N ALA A 97 -36.90 -48.30 21.05
CA ALA A 97 -37.28 -49.62 21.57
C ALA A 97 -36.07 -50.57 21.69
N ALA A 98 -35.11 -50.50 20.77
CA ALA A 98 -33.85 -51.25 20.88
C ALA A 98 -33.05 -50.82 22.13
N TRP A 99 -33.05 -49.53 22.44
CA TRP A 99 -32.42 -49.01 23.65
C TRP A 99 -33.17 -49.41 24.92
N ALA A 100 -34.50 -49.37 24.90
CA ALA A 100 -35.35 -49.73 26.04
C ALA A 100 -35.32 -51.22 26.39
N ALA A 101 -34.77 -52.07 25.52
CA ALA A 101 -34.50 -53.47 25.83
C ALA A 101 -33.41 -53.62 26.91
N ALA A 102 -32.45 -52.70 27.01
CA ALA A 102 -31.36 -52.77 27.98
C ALA A 102 -31.84 -52.75 29.45
N PRO A 103 -32.68 -51.80 29.88
CA PRO A 103 -33.29 -51.84 31.21
C PRO A 103 -34.00 -53.16 31.52
N LEU A 104 -34.76 -53.72 30.57
CA LEU A 104 -35.48 -54.98 30.77
C LEU A 104 -34.53 -56.17 30.91
N MET A 105 -33.50 -56.25 30.06
CA MET A 105 -32.48 -57.30 30.12
C MET A 105 -31.74 -57.27 31.46
N ALA A 106 -31.39 -56.08 31.96
CA ALA A 106 -30.78 -55.93 33.28
C ALA A 106 -31.75 -56.34 34.40
N TRP A 107 -33.02 -55.93 34.32
CA TRP A 107 -34.04 -56.19 35.34
C TRP A 107 -34.32 -57.68 35.56
N PHE A 108 -34.42 -58.45 34.47
CA PHE A 108 -34.67 -59.90 34.52
C PHE A 108 -33.40 -60.74 34.62
N SER A 109 -32.22 -60.11 34.73
CA SER A 109 -30.98 -60.85 34.94
C SER A 109 -30.94 -61.47 36.33
N ALA A 110 -30.24 -62.61 36.46
CA ALA A 110 -29.99 -63.24 37.76
C ALA A 110 -28.86 -62.53 38.55
N SER A 111 -28.35 -61.40 38.08
CA SER A 111 -27.27 -60.66 38.71
C SER A 111 -27.75 -59.90 39.94
N LEU A 112 -26.91 -59.85 40.98
CA LEU A 112 -27.14 -59.08 42.21
C LEU A 112 -27.32 -57.57 41.95
N PHE A 113 -26.79 -57.04 40.85
CA PHE A 113 -26.85 -55.61 40.50
C PHE A 113 -27.76 -55.31 39.29
N GLY A 114 -28.56 -56.28 38.86
CA GLY A 114 -29.38 -56.15 37.65
C GLY A 114 -30.50 -55.12 37.78
N ARG A 115 -31.17 -55.07 38.94
CA ARG A 115 -32.31 -54.18 39.21
C ARG A 115 -31.87 -52.71 39.30
N GLU A 116 -30.75 -52.46 39.95
CA GLU A 116 -30.13 -51.14 40.10
C GLU A 116 -29.68 -50.59 38.75
N LEU A 117 -29.00 -51.43 37.95
CA LEU A 117 -28.58 -51.05 36.60
C LEU A 117 -29.78 -50.75 35.71
N ALA A 118 -30.86 -51.54 35.79
CA ALA A 118 -32.07 -51.32 35.02
C ALA A 118 -32.70 -49.95 35.29
N ILE A 119 -32.79 -49.55 36.57
CA ILE A 119 -33.30 -48.23 36.96
C ILE A 119 -32.39 -47.12 36.42
N ALA A 120 -31.06 -47.28 36.54
CA ALA A 120 -30.10 -46.29 36.04
C ALA A 120 -30.20 -46.11 34.51
N LEU A 121 -30.31 -47.20 33.75
CA LEU A 121 -30.47 -47.18 32.30
C LEU A 121 -31.81 -46.56 31.88
N LEU A 122 -32.88 -46.82 32.64
CA LEU A 122 -34.20 -46.24 32.40
C LEU A 122 -34.18 -44.71 32.54
N ILE A 123 -33.64 -44.19 33.64
CA ILE A 123 -33.50 -42.74 33.88
C ILE A 123 -32.59 -42.12 32.81
N SER A 124 -31.43 -42.74 32.56
CA SER A 124 -30.46 -42.27 31.57
C SER A 124 -31.07 -42.20 30.17
N GLY A 125 -31.91 -43.16 29.81
CA GLY A 125 -32.65 -43.19 28.56
C GLY A 125 -33.61 -42.01 28.38
N TYR A 126 -34.37 -41.68 29.43
CA TYR A 126 -35.23 -40.49 29.43
C TYR A 126 -34.42 -39.20 29.30
N VAL A 127 -33.36 -39.05 30.10
CA VAL A 127 -32.46 -37.88 30.04
C VAL A 127 -31.87 -37.72 28.64
N LEU A 128 -31.42 -38.80 28.01
CA LEU A 128 -30.85 -38.77 26.66
C LEU A 128 -31.84 -38.26 25.62
N VAL A 129 -33.08 -38.79 25.61
CA VAL A 129 -34.10 -38.40 24.63
C VAL A 129 -34.50 -36.93 24.80
N PHE A 130 -34.72 -36.49 26.03
CA PHE A 130 -35.12 -35.10 26.31
C PHE A 130 -33.97 -34.10 26.13
N ALA A 131 -32.72 -34.49 26.39
CA ALA A 131 -31.55 -33.66 26.08
C ALA A 131 -31.38 -33.44 24.57
N GLN A 132 -31.66 -34.47 23.77
CA GLN A 132 -31.58 -34.42 22.30
C GLN A 132 -32.76 -33.68 21.67
N LEU A 133 -33.96 -33.81 22.24
CA LEU A 133 -35.19 -33.21 21.72
C LEU A 133 -35.70 -32.05 22.59
N ARG A 134 -34.77 -31.31 23.19
CA ARG A 134 -35.07 -30.18 24.08
C ARG A 134 -35.95 -29.10 23.42
N SER A 135 -35.79 -28.88 22.11
CA SER A 135 -36.59 -27.94 21.33
C SER A 135 -37.96 -28.47 20.92
N SER A 136 -38.28 -29.74 21.19
CA SER A 136 -39.54 -30.39 20.82
C SER A 136 -40.03 -31.38 21.90
N PRO A 137 -40.49 -30.89 23.07
CA PRO A 137 -40.89 -31.73 24.20
C PRO A 137 -41.97 -32.75 23.85
N ARG A 138 -42.92 -32.39 22.97
CA ARG A 138 -43.97 -33.31 22.50
C ARG A 138 -43.40 -34.51 21.74
N GLN A 139 -42.37 -34.28 20.91
CA GLN A 139 -41.69 -35.36 20.20
C GLN A 139 -40.82 -36.20 21.15
N ALA A 140 -40.19 -35.57 22.14
CA ALA A 140 -39.44 -36.26 23.18
C ALA A 140 -40.30 -37.28 23.94
N ILE A 141 -41.53 -36.90 24.30
CA ILE A 141 -42.51 -37.80 24.94
C ILE A 141 -42.77 -39.03 24.05
N VAL A 142 -43.09 -38.83 22.77
CA VAL A 142 -43.38 -39.93 21.83
C VAL A 142 -42.17 -40.83 21.64
N ILE A 143 -40.97 -40.25 21.43
CA ILE A 143 -39.74 -41.01 21.20
C ILE A 143 -39.28 -41.76 22.45
N SER A 144 -39.57 -41.24 23.65
CA SER A 144 -39.30 -41.89 24.93
C SER A 144 -40.32 -42.96 25.34
N SER A 145 -41.44 -43.10 24.60
CA SER A 145 -42.52 -44.03 24.95
C SER A 145 -42.07 -45.49 25.17
N PRO A 146 -41.06 -46.05 24.48
CA PRO A 146 -40.58 -47.41 24.78
C PRO A 146 -39.96 -47.54 26.19
N TYR A 147 -39.33 -46.49 26.72
CA TYR A 147 -38.90 -46.48 28.12
C TYR A 147 -40.10 -46.45 29.06
N GLY A 148 -41.19 -45.78 28.69
CA GLY A 148 -42.44 -45.82 29.46
C GLY A 148 -43.06 -47.21 29.50
N VAL A 149 -43.03 -47.92 28.36
CA VAL A 149 -43.45 -49.32 28.29
C VAL A 149 -42.54 -50.20 29.14
N ALA A 150 -41.21 -50.04 29.06
CA ALA A 150 -40.28 -50.78 29.90
C ALA A 150 -40.50 -50.53 31.40
N ALA A 151 -40.73 -49.27 31.78
CA ALA A 151 -41.06 -48.88 33.16
C ALA A 151 -42.36 -49.54 33.63
N ALA A 152 -43.39 -49.59 32.78
CA ALA A 152 -44.66 -50.23 33.10
C ALA A 152 -44.51 -51.75 33.28
N ILE A 153 -43.72 -52.42 32.42
CA ILE A 153 -43.40 -53.84 32.56
C ILE A 153 -42.71 -54.10 33.91
N ILE A 154 -41.71 -53.29 34.25
CA ILE A 154 -41.00 -53.37 35.54
C ILE A 154 -41.98 -53.16 36.71
N ALA A 155 -42.83 -52.14 36.65
CA ALA A 155 -43.82 -51.85 37.69
C ALA A 155 -44.78 -53.03 37.93
N VAL A 156 -45.23 -53.70 36.86
CA VAL A 156 -46.10 -54.89 36.97
C VAL A 156 -45.41 -56.02 37.73
N THR A 157 -44.10 -56.22 37.54
CA THR A 157 -43.34 -57.25 38.28
C THR A 157 -43.19 -56.95 39.77
N LEU A 158 -43.40 -55.70 40.19
CA LEU A 158 -43.28 -55.25 41.58
C LEU A 158 -44.63 -55.23 42.31
N ILE A 159 -45.74 -55.59 41.68
CA ILE A 159 -47.06 -55.56 42.33
C ILE A 159 -47.05 -56.51 43.55
N GLY A 160 -47.25 -55.94 44.74
CA GLY A 160 -47.19 -56.67 46.02
C GLY A 160 -45.81 -56.69 46.68
N ASP A 161 -44.76 -56.20 46.00
CA ASP A 161 -43.41 -56.01 46.56
C ASP A 161 -43.32 -54.63 47.26
N PRO A 162 -42.68 -54.52 48.44
CA PRO A 162 -42.43 -53.23 49.10
C PRO A 162 -41.72 -52.20 48.22
N ALA A 163 -40.97 -52.62 47.21
CA ALA A 163 -40.26 -51.75 46.26
C ALA A 163 -41.18 -51.09 45.20
N PHE A 164 -42.45 -51.46 45.10
CA PHE A 164 -43.39 -50.89 44.13
C PHE A 164 -43.53 -49.37 44.24
N TRP A 165 -43.87 -48.88 45.44
CA TRP A 165 -44.08 -47.45 45.67
C TRP A 165 -42.80 -46.63 45.52
N PRO A 166 -41.63 -47.07 46.05
CA PRO A 166 -40.34 -46.44 45.74
C PRO A 166 -40.07 -46.32 44.24
N PHE A 167 -40.35 -47.37 43.46
CA PHE A 167 -40.18 -47.34 41.99
C PHE A 167 -41.11 -46.33 41.32
N VAL A 168 -42.41 -46.32 41.68
CA VAL A 168 -43.39 -45.36 41.13
C VAL A 168 -42.99 -43.91 41.46
N MET A 169 -42.46 -43.65 42.66
CA MET A 169 -42.01 -42.33 43.07
C MET A 169 -40.80 -41.80 42.28
N LEU A 170 -40.09 -42.64 41.53
CA LEU A 170 -39.04 -42.17 40.64
C LEU A 170 -39.57 -41.33 39.47
N ALA A 171 -40.83 -41.56 39.05
CA ALA A 171 -41.45 -40.84 37.93
C ALA A 171 -41.53 -39.31 38.15
N PRO A 172 -42.05 -38.78 39.28
CA PRO A 172 -42.05 -37.33 39.51
C PRO A 172 -40.65 -36.71 39.63
N PHE A 173 -39.66 -37.41 40.22
CA PHE A 173 -38.28 -36.89 40.31
C PHE A 173 -37.58 -36.83 38.96
N THR A 174 -37.79 -37.83 38.11
CA THR A 174 -37.26 -37.83 36.74
C THR A 174 -37.94 -36.74 35.92
N ALA A 175 -39.27 -36.62 35.99
CA ALA A 175 -40.00 -35.54 35.32
C ALA A 175 -39.51 -34.14 35.72
N ALA A 176 -39.29 -33.89 37.02
CA ALA A 176 -38.74 -32.62 37.51
C ALA A 176 -37.33 -32.35 36.97
N SER A 177 -36.46 -33.37 36.98
CA SER A 177 -35.08 -33.27 36.43
C SER A 177 -35.09 -32.95 34.93
N LEU A 178 -35.97 -33.60 34.17
CA LEU A 178 -36.15 -33.34 32.74
C LEU A 178 -36.66 -31.92 32.47
N PHE A 179 -37.61 -31.44 33.29
CA PHE A 179 -38.14 -30.09 33.17
C PHE A 179 -37.04 -29.03 33.39
N VAL A 180 -36.21 -29.19 34.42
CA VAL A 180 -35.06 -28.30 34.67
C VAL A 180 -34.06 -28.34 33.52
N LEU A 181 -33.72 -29.54 33.03
CA LEU A 181 -32.80 -29.72 31.91
C LEU A 181 -33.28 -29.01 30.64
N VAL A 182 -34.53 -29.22 30.24
CA VAL A 182 -35.11 -28.60 29.04
C VAL A 182 -35.18 -27.08 29.21
N THR A 183 -35.70 -26.59 30.34
CA THR A 183 -35.86 -25.15 30.58
C THR A 183 -34.50 -24.43 30.57
N MET A 184 -33.51 -24.96 31.29
CA MET A 184 -32.18 -24.33 31.37
C MET A 184 -31.46 -24.32 30.03
N THR A 185 -31.62 -25.37 29.23
CA THR A 185 -31.00 -25.43 27.89
C THR A 185 -31.68 -24.48 26.90
N MET A 186 -33.01 -24.36 26.92
CA MET A 186 -33.74 -23.39 26.08
C MET A 186 -33.37 -21.94 26.44
N LEU A 187 -33.34 -21.58 27.72
CA LEU A 187 -32.94 -20.24 28.18
C LEU A 187 -31.49 -19.89 27.81
N ARG A 188 -30.61 -20.90 27.73
CA ARG A 188 -29.22 -20.70 27.29
C ARG A 188 -29.15 -20.43 25.79
N GLU A 189 -29.94 -21.15 24.99
CA GLU A 189 -30.00 -20.94 23.54
C GLU A 189 -30.60 -19.58 23.18
N GLU A 190 -31.68 -19.17 23.85
CA GLU A 190 -32.29 -17.84 23.66
C GLU A 190 -31.30 -16.72 23.99
N ARG A 191 -30.55 -16.84 25.08
CA ARG A 191 -29.49 -15.87 25.42
C ARG A 191 -28.38 -15.80 24.38
N ILE A 192 -27.94 -16.95 23.86
CA ILE A 192 -26.91 -16.99 22.81
C ILE A 192 -27.45 -16.33 21.54
N ARG A 193 -28.69 -16.62 21.14
CA ARG A 193 -29.31 -16.00 19.96
C ARG A 193 -29.44 -14.49 20.11
N ALA A 194 -29.98 -14.02 21.23
CA ALA A 194 -30.10 -12.58 21.50
C ALA A 194 -28.73 -11.88 21.47
N PHE A 195 -27.69 -12.52 22.01
CA PHE A 195 -26.33 -12.00 21.94
C PHE A 195 -25.79 -11.97 20.51
N GLN A 196 -26.01 -13.01 19.71
CA GLN A 196 -25.61 -13.07 18.31
C GLN A 196 -26.33 -12.02 17.45
N GLU A 197 -27.63 -11.83 17.65
CA GLU A 197 -28.42 -10.80 16.96
C GLU A 197 -27.91 -9.40 17.32
N HIS A 198 -27.63 -9.15 18.60
CA HIS A 198 -27.06 -7.88 19.03
C HIS A 198 -25.68 -7.62 18.44
N GLN A 199 -24.81 -8.65 18.39
CA GLN A 199 -23.51 -8.53 17.74
C GLN A 199 -23.64 -8.26 16.24
N ALA A 200 -24.55 -8.95 15.55
CA ALA A 200 -24.79 -8.72 14.12
C ALA A 200 -25.25 -7.29 13.85
N HIS A 201 -26.17 -6.76 14.67
CA HIS A 201 -26.64 -5.39 14.56
C HIS A 201 -25.53 -4.36 14.80
N LEU A 202 -24.69 -4.56 15.81
CA LEU A 202 -23.54 -3.68 16.09
C LEU A 202 -22.51 -3.69 14.95
N ILE A 203 -22.26 -4.86 14.36
CA ILE A 203 -21.35 -4.98 13.20
C ILE A 203 -21.91 -4.19 12.03
N GLU A 204 -23.20 -4.35 11.72
CA GLU A 204 -23.87 -3.62 10.65
C GLU A 204 -23.83 -2.10 10.87
N GLU A 205 -24.11 -1.63 12.09
CA GLU A 205 -24.05 -0.21 12.44
C GLU A 205 -22.63 0.36 12.30
N LEU A 206 -21.61 -0.38 12.75
CA LEU A 206 -20.20 0.00 12.62
C LEU A 206 -19.74 0.04 11.16
N GLU A 207 -20.15 -0.94 10.35
CA GLU A 207 -19.86 -0.98 8.92
C GLU A 207 -20.48 0.22 8.21
N ALA A 208 -21.76 0.52 8.48
CA ALA A 208 -22.44 1.68 7.91
C ALA A 208 -21.77 3.01 8.32
N ALA A 209 -21.37 3.15 9.59
CA ALA A 209 -20.66 4.34 10.08
C ALA A 209 -19.28 4.50 9.41
N ARG A 210 -18.53 3.41 9.28
CA ARG A 210 -17.23 3.38 8.57
C ARG A 210 -17.39 3.78 7.11
N ASP A 211 -18.36 3.20 6.41
CA ASP A 211 -18.54 3.44 4.98
C ASP A 211 -18.95 4.89 4.72
N LYS A 212 -19.78 5.48 5.58
CA LYS A 212 -20.10 6.91 5.54
C LYS A 212 -18.87 7.79 5.77
N ALA A 213 -18.01 7.44 6.72
CA ALA A 213 -16.77 8.17 6.98
C ALA A 213 -15.79 8.10 5.80
N ASN A 214 -15.64 6.91 5.20
CA ASN A 214 -14.80 6.69 4.03
C ASN A 214 -15.30 7.46 2.80
N ALA A 215 -16.61 7.42 2.53
CA ALA A 215 -17.22 8.17 1.44
C ALA A 215 -17.01 9.69 1.61
N ALA A 216 -17.13 10.22 2.82
CA ALA A 216 -16.86 11.61 3.11
C ALA A 216 -15.38 11.99 2.87
N ASN A 217 -14.44 11.12 3.27
CA ASN A 217 -13.01 11.37 3.07
C ASN A 217 -12.61 11.30 1.58
N GLU A 218 -13.22 10.38 0.83
CA GLU A 218 -13.02 10.29 -0.62
C GLU A 218 -13.59 11.52 -1.35
N ALA A 219 -14.79 11.97 -0.98
CA ALA A 219 -15.37 13.19 -1.52
C ALA A 219 -14.49 14.42 -1.24
N LYS A 220 -13.96 14.54 0.00
CA LYS A 220 -13.02 15.61 0.39
C LYS A 220 -11.76 15.58 -0.48
N SER A 221 -11.18 14.40 -0.69
CA SER A 221 -9.96 14.22 -1.48
C SER A 221 -10.17 14.55 -2.96
N ASN A 222 -11.29 14.08 -3.53
CA ASN A 222 -11.63 14.37 -4.93
C ASN A 222 -11.91 15.86 -5.15
N PHE A 223 -12.66 16.49 -4.23
CA PHE A 223 -12.92 17.93 -4.29
C PHE A 223 -11.62 18.75 -4.28
N LEU A 224 -10.68 18.43 -3.39
CA LEU A 224 -9.38 19.11 -3.33
C LEU A 224 -8.53 18.87 -4.59
N GLY A 225 -8.57 17.67 -5.16
CA GLY A 225 -7.93 17.36 -6.44
C GLY A 225 -8.45 18.22 -7.60
N VAL A 226 -9.78 18.33 -7.73
CA VAL A 226 -10.43 19.17 -8.75
C VAL A 226 -10.12 20.65 -8.53
N ILE A 227 -10.30 21.17 -7.31
CA ILE A 227 -10.03 22.57 -6.99
C ILE A 227 -8.57 22.92 -7.25
N SER A 228 -7.64 22.01 -6.95
CA SER A 228 -6.23 22.21 -7.23
C SER A 228 -5.97 22.40 -8.74
N HIS A 229 -6.59 21.58 -9.60
CA HIS A 229 -6.48 21.72 -11.05
C HIS A 229 -7.13 23.02 -11.56
N GLU A 230 -8.31 23.35 -11.07
CA GLU A 230 -9.07 24.56 -11.41
C GLU A 230 -8.37 25.85 -10.96
N LEU A 231 -7.58 25.80 -9.89
CA LEU A 231 -6.75 26.93 -9.44
C LEU A 231 -5.41 26.99 -10.18
N ARG A 232 -4.80 25.84 -10.52
CA ARG A 232 -3.51 25.79 -11.23
C ARG A 232 -3.60 26.38 -12.64
N THR A 233 -4.66 26.08 -13.37
CA THR A 233 -4.85 26.54 -14.75
C THR A 233 -4.83 28.07 -14.90
N PRO A 234 -5.67 28.85 -14.18
CA PRO A 234 -5.62 30.31 -14.26
C PRO A 234 -4.30 30.87 -13.71
N MET A 235 -3.70 30.24 -12.68
CA MET A 235 -2.42 30.67 -12.14
C MET A 235 -1.26 30.52 -13.13
N ASN A 236 -1.20 29.40 -13.84
CA ASN A 236 -0.24 29.21 -14.93
C ASN A 236 -0.46 30.23 -16.06
N GLY A 237 -1.71 30.63 -16.32
CA GLY A 237 -2.03 31.72 -17.23
C GLY A 237 -1.48 33.09 -16.76
N VAL A 238 -1.68 33.43 -15.49
CA VAL A 238 -1.14 34.67 -14.88
C VAL A 238 0.39 34.67 -14.90
N LEU A 239 1.02 33.56 -14.52
CA LEU A 239 2.47 33.41 -14.54
C LEU A 239 3.03 33.43 -15.96
N GLY A 240 2.34 32.80 -16.93
CA GLY A 240 2.71 32.87 -18.34
C GLY A 240 2.66 34.29 -18.89
N ALA A 241 1.60 35.04 -18.58
CA ALA A 241 1.50 36.45 -18.95
C ALA A 241 2.59 37.30 -18.28
N ALA A 242 2.90 37.03 -17.01
CA ALA A 242 3.99 37.69 -16.30
C ALA A 242 5.36 37.35 -16.93
N GLN A 243 5.59 36.10 -17.34
CA GLN A 243 6.80 35.67 -18.03
C GLN A 243 6.97 36.41 -19.36
N LEU A 244 5.89 36.53 -20.15
CA LEU A 244 5.89 37.28 -21.41
C LEU A 244 6.18 38.77 -21.19
N LEU A 245 5.60 39.38 -20.16
CA LEU A 245 5.89 40.76 -19.78
C LEU A 245 7.35 40.94 -19.36
N SER A 246 7.94 39.95 -18.68
CA SER A 246 9.35 39.97 -18.29
C SER A 246 10.30 40.04 -19.48
N ALA A 247 9.89 39.56 -20.66
CA ALA A 247 10.66 39.61 -21.89
C ALA A 247 10.55 40.98 -22.62
N THR A 248 9.72 41.89 -22.13
CA THR A 248 9.55 43.24 -22.71
C THR A 248 10.43 44.28 -22.01
N ARG A 249 10.54 45.49 -22.59
CA ARG A 249 11.22 46.61 -21.94
C ARG A 249 10.36 47.14 -20.79
N LEU A 250 10.76 46.82 -19.56
CA LEU A 250 10.11 47.28 -18.33
C LEU A 250 10.96 48.34 -17.62
N ASP A 251 10.30 49.31 -17.00
CA ASP A 251 10.94 50.22 -16.04
C ASP A 251 11.21 49.52 -14.68
N GLY A 252 11.91 50.22 -13.78
CA GLY A 252 12.30 49.65 -12.48
C GLY A 252 11.12 49.25 -11.60
N ALA A 253 10.05 50.06 -11.58
CA ALA A 253 8.86 49.80 -10.78
C ALA A 253 8.03 48.64 -11.37
N GLN A 254 7.90 48.58 -12.69
CA GLN A 254 7.23 47.50 -13.41
C GLN A 254 7.92 46.15 -13.18
N ARG A 255 9.26 46.12 -13.18
CA ARG A 255 10.03 44.91 -12.87
C ARG A 255 9.79 44.44 -11.43
N GLU A 256 9.69 45.36 -10.48
CA GLU A 256 9.38 45.05 -9.09
C GLU A 256 7.94 44.52 -8.92
N TYR A 257 6.95 45.14 -9.57
CA TYR A 257 5.57 44.60 -9.58
C TYR A 257 5.49 43.21 -10.21
N LEU A 258 6.23 42.99 -11.29
CA LEU A 258 6.28 41.68 -11.94
C LEU A 258 6.90 40.61 -11.03
N ALA A 259 7.98 40.96 -10.31
CA ALA A 259 8.59 40.08 -9.33
C ALA A 259 7.61 39.73 -8.20
N ILE A 260 6.83 40.70 -7.71
CA ILE A 260 5.78 40.47 -6.70
C ILE A 260 4.71 39.50 -7.23
N ILE A 261 4.22 39.70 -8.46
CA ILE A 261 3.22 38.83 -9.08
C ILE A 261 3.76 37.40 -9.20
N ARG A 262 4.98 37.24 -9.72
CA ARG A 262 5.60 35.92 -9.92
C ARG A 262 5.81 35.20 -8.60
N ASN A 263 6.45 35.86 -7.63
CA ASN A 263 6.69 35.30 -6.30
C ASN A 263 5.38 34.92 -5.61
N SER A 264 4.33 35.73 -5.75
CA SER A 264 3.00 35.42 -5.18
C SER A 264 2.36 34.21 -5.86
N GLY A 265 2.51 34.09 -7.18
CA GLY A 265 1.99 32.96 -7.93
C GLY A 265 2.71 31.64 -7.61
N ASP A 266 4.04 31.67 -7.55
CA ASP A 266 4.87 30.53 -7.15
C ASP A 266 4.54 30.05 -5.73
N ASN A 267 4.39 30.99 -4.79
CA ASN A 267 3.97 30.69 -3.42
C ASN A 267 2.58 30.05 -3.35
N LEU A 268 1.61 30.53 -4.15
CA LEU A 268 0.27 29.96 -4.18
C LEU A 268 0.25 28.55 -4.78
N LEU A 269 1.03 28.31 -5.83
CA LEU A 269 1.19 26.97 -6.40
C LEU A 269 1.86 26.01 -5.43
N SER A 270 2.88 26.46 -4.68
CA SER A 270 3.50 25.67 -3.62
C SER A 270 2.49 25.31 -2.52
N LEU A 271 1.72 26.30 -2.04
CA LEU A 271 0.63 26.10 -1.07
C LEU A 271 -0.37 25.03 -1.49
N LEU A 272 -0.79 25.10 -2.74
CA LEU A 272 -1.77 24.21 -3.32
C LEU A 272 -1.21 22.79 -3.50
N ASN A 273 0.08 22.67 -3.84
CA ASN A 273 0.77 21.38 -3.87
C ASN A 273 0.92 20.80 -2.45
N ASP A 274 1.28 21.62 -1.45
CA ASP A 274 1.39 21.18 -0.05
C ASP A 274 0.05 20.63 0.48
N ILE A 275 -1.06 21.34 0.23
CA ILE A 275 -2.40 20.91 0.65
C ILE A 275 -2.77 19.58 -0.02
N LEU A 276 -2.48 19.44 -1.32
CA LEU A 276 -2.71 18.19 -2.03
C LEU A 276 -1.87 17.04 -1.47
N ASP A 277 -0.59 17.27 -1.22
CA ASP A 277 0.31 16.24 -0.70
C ASP A 277 -0.15 15.79 0.69
N MET A 278 -0.51 16.73 1.57
CA MET A 278 -1.09 16.42 2.88
C MET A 278 -2.37 15.57 2.77
N THR A 279 -3.25 15.93 1.82
CA THR A 279 -4.50 15.19 1.58
C THR A 279 -4.23 13.77 1.06
N LYS A 280 -3.28 13.61 0.13
CA LYS A 280 -2.87 12.29 -0.39
C LYS A 280 -2.27 11.42 0.70
N ILE A 281 -1.47 12.01 1.59
CA ILE A 281 -0.90 11.32 2.75
C ILE A 281 -2.01 10.85 3.70
N GLU A 282 -2.94 11.72 4.08
CA GLU A 282 -4.06 11.37 4.97
C GLU A 282 -4.97 10.27 4.39
N ALA A 283 -5.14 10.25 3.07
CA ALA A 283 -5.93 9.25 2.38
C ALA A 283 -5.16 7.92 2.15
N GLY A 284 -3.87 7.85 2.48
CA GLY A 284 -3.02 6.68 2.16
C GLY A 284 -2.82 6.44 0.66
N ARG A 285 -3.01 7.47 -0.17
CA ARG A 285 -2.94 7.40 -1.65
C ARG A 285 -1.64 7.97 -2.21
N MET A 286 -0.61 8.15 -1.38
CA MET A 286 0.67 8.66 -1.83
C MET A 286 1.48 7.55 -2.51
N ASN A 287 1.69 7.68 -3.82
CA ASN A 287 2.50 6.75 -4.60
C ASN A 287 3.99 7.11 -4.48
N PHE A 288 4.81 6.11 -4.23
CA PHE A 288 6.27 6.21 -4.23
C PHE A 288 6.80 5.48 -5.44
N GLU A 289 7.68 6.13 -6.19
CA GLU A 289 8.39 5.49 -7.28
C GLU A 289 9.72 4.95 -6.75
N SER A 290 10.01 3.69 -7.02
CA SER A 290 11.26 3.07 -6.63
C SER A 290 12.10 2.90 -7.88
N ILE A 291 13.06 3.82 -8.07
CA ILE A 291 13.98 3.83 -9.20
C ILE A 291 15.41 3.78 -8.70
N ASP A 292 16.34 3.45 -9.60
CA ASP A 292 17.76 3.45 -9.31
C ASP A 292 18.28 4.91 -9.36
N ILE A 293 18.95 5.34 -8.29
CA ILE A 293 19.37 6.73 -8.06
C ILE A 293 20.89 6.75 -7.95
N GLN A 294 21.53 7.52 -8.82
CA GLN A 294 22.94 7.89 -8.71
C GLN A 294 23.09 8.94 -7.60
N LEU A 295 23.89 8.63 -6.56
CA LEU A 295 23.96 9.46 -5.36
C LEU A 295 24.55 10.86 -5.64
N ASP A 296 25.52 10.95 -6.56
CA ASP A 296 26.13 12.24 -6.97
C ASP A 296 25.12 13.16 -7.65
N ASP A 297 24.24 12.62 -8.49
CA ASP A 297 23.19 13.38 -9.16
C ASP A 297 22.13 13.85 -8.15
N LEU A 298 21.79 13.00 -7.18
CA LEU A 298 20.89 13.37 -6.09
C LEU A 298 21.48 14.51 -5.25
N HIS A 299 22.76 14.40 -4.85
CA HIS A 299 23.46 15.42 -4.08
C HIS A 299 23.47 16.77 -4.83
N ARG A 300 23.80 16.77 -6.12
CA ARG A 300 23.85 17.97 -6.96
C ARG A 300 22.49 18.65 -7.10
N ARG A 301 21.41 17.86 -7.28
CA ARG A 301 20.01 18.34 -7.33
C ARG A 301 19.55 18.96 -6.02
N ILE A 302 20.02 18.43 -4.89
CA ILE A 302 19.69 18.96 -3.56
C ILE A 302 20.45 20.26 -3.32
N VAL A 303 21.77 20.30 -3.53
CA VAL A 303 22.63 21.39 -3.08
C VAL A 303 22.63 22.61 -4.00
N GLY A 304 22.70 22.40 -5.32
CA GLY A 304 22.97 23.48 -6.29
C GLY A 304 22.08 24.72 -6.17
N PRO A 305 20.74 24.59 -6.05
CA PRO A 305 19.86 25.75 -5.91
C PRO A 305 20.09 26.55 -4.62
N PHE A 306 20.47 25.90 -3.51
CA PHE A 306 20.60 26.55 -2.20
C PHE A 306 21.96 27.17 -1.98
N GLU A 307 23.00 26.63 -2.61
CA GLU A 307 24.32 27.26 -2.65
C GLU A 307 24.23 28.64 -3.31
N ALA A 308 23.59 28.73 -4.48
CA ALA A 308 23.38 30.00 -5.18
C ALA A 308 22.49 30.98 -4.38
N GLN A 309 21.44 30.48 -3.70
CA GLN A 309 20.60 31.33 -2.86
C GLN A 309 21.32 31.86 -1.61
N ALA A 310 22.14 31.02 -0.98
CA ALA A 310 22.95 31.41 0.17
C ALA A 310 23.99 32.46 -0.23
N GLU A 311 24.69 32.27 -1.36
CA GLU A 311 25.65 33.23 -1.90
C GLU A 311 25.00 34.58 -2.21
N ALA A 312 23.83 34.57 -2.86
CA ALA A 312 23.06 35.80 -3.13
C ALA A 312 22.64 36.56 -1.86
N LYS A 313 22.51 35.86 -0.73
CA LYS A 313 22.21 36.44 0.60
C LYS A 313 23.48 36.77 1.40
N GLY A 314 24.66 36.46 0.89
CA GLY A 314 25.95 36.66 1.57
C GLY A 314 26.21 35.67 2.71
N LEU A 315 25.56 34.50 2.70
CA LEU A 315 25.77 33.42 3.66
C LEU A 315 26.87 32.48 3.17
N ARG A 316 27.67 31.93 4.09
CA ARG A 316 28.61 30.86 3.77
C ARG A 316 27.85 29.54 3.67
N PHE A 317 27.90 28.89 2.52
CA PHE A 317 27.34 27.55 2.34
C PHE A 317 28.47 26.50 2.35
N VAL A 318 28.31 25.42 3.10
CA VAL A 318 29.28 24.32 3.18
C VAL A 318 28.56 23.00 2.99
N SER A 319 28.98 22.20 2.02
CA SER A 319 28.48 20.84 1.79
C SER A 319 29.57 19.83 2.16
N GLU A 320 29.23 18.88 3.02
CA GLU A 320 30.14 17.83 3.49
C GLU A 320 29.50 16.45 3.31
N PHE A 321 30.32 15.49 2.93
CA PHE A 321 29.94 14.08 2.86
C PHE A 321 30.80 13.28 3.85
N ASP A 322 30.18 12.41 4.64
CA ASP A 322 30.83 11.57 5.65
C ASP A 322 30.39 10.10 5.48
N GLY A 323 31.33 9.18 5.59
CA GLY A 323 31.11 7.74 5.42
C GLY A 323 31.43 7.18 4.03
N ASP A 324 30.89 6.00 3.76
CA ASP A 324 31.15 5.19 2.56
C ASP A 324 29.85 5.07 1.74
N PRO A 325 29.61 6.00 0.80
CA PRO A 325 28.38 6.00 0.02
C PRO A 325 28.37 4.88 -1.02
N PRO A 326 27.24 4.20 -1.21
CA PRO A 326 27.03 3.46 -2.44
C PRO A 326 26.87 4.42 -3.64
N ALA A 327 27.36 4.00 -4.81
CA ALA A 327 27.15 4.74 -6.06
C ALA A 327 25.67 4.82 -6.43
N VAL A 328 24.95 3.68 -6.35
CA VAL A 328 23.54 3.59 -6.75
C VAL A 328 22.68 3.00 -5.64
N VAL A 329 21.60 3.72 -5.32
CA VAL A 329 20.58 3.30 -4.36
C VAL A 329 19.21 3.30 -4.99
N ARG A 330 18.36 2.38 -4.56
CA ARG A 330 16.99 2.30 -5.02
C ARG A 330 16.07 3.05 -4.06
N GLY A 331 15.26 3.97 -4.60
CA GLY A 331 14.34 4.80 -3.83
C GLY A 331 13.57 5.80 -4.67
N ASP A 332 12.94 6.77 -4.01
CA ASP A 332 12.21 7.87 -4.65
C ASP A 332 13.03 9.18 -4.53
N PRO A 333 13.76 9.61 -5.59
CA PRO A 333 14.59 10.80 -5.50
C PRO A 333 13.77 12.07 -5.38
N LEU A 334 12.54 12.10 -5.90
CA LEU A 334 11.68 13.27 -5.82
C LEU A 334 11.28 13.56 -4.37
N ARG A 335 10.93 12.51 -3.61
CA ARG A 335 10.52 12.65 -2.21
C ARG A 335 11.69 12.95 -1.28
N VAL A 336 12.84 12.33 -1.51
CA VAL A 336 14.06 12.67 -0.76
C VAL A 336 14.45 14.13 -1.01
N CYS A 337 14.48 14.57 -2.28
CA CYS A 337 14.70 15.98 -2.60
C CYS A 337 13.66 16.88 -1.91
N GLN A 338 12.37 16.57 -2.00
CA GLN A 338 11.31 17.38 -1.38
C GLN A 338 11.53 17.57 0.13
N VAL A 339 11.92 16.52 0.85
CA VAL A 339 12.21 16.61 2.29
C VAL A 339 13.43 17.49 2.54
N VAL A 340 14.58 17.18 1.91
CA VAL A 340 15.85 17.85 2.21
C VAL A 340 15.84 19.31 1.73
N GLN A 341 15.28 19.58 0.56
CA GLN A 341 15.15 20.94 0.02
C GLN A 341 14.23 21.82 0.88
N ASN A 342 13.18 21.25 1.49
CA ASN A 342 12.36 22.00 2.45
C ASN A 342 13.16 22.39 3.71
N LEU A 343 14.02 21.50 4.21
CA LEU A 343 14.91 21.80 5.34
C LEU A 343 15.95 22.89 4.97
N LEU A 344 16.60 22.76 3.82
CA LEU A 344 17.57 23.74 3.31
C LEU A 344 16.93 25.11 3.04
N SER A 345 15.73 25.12 2.45
CA SER A 345 14.95 26.35 2.23
C SER A 345 14.67 27.07 3.54
N ASN A 346 14.32 26.33 4.60
CA ASN A 346 14.12 26.93 5.93
C ASN A 346 15.43 27.48 6.51
N ALA A 347 16.55 26.76 6.38
CA ALA A 347 17.86 27.25 6.83
C ALA A 347 18.26 28.57 6.14
N VAL A 348 18.12 28.64 4.80
CA VAL A 348 18.39 29.87 4.01
C VAL A 348 17.44 31.00 4.40
N LYS A 349 16.17 30.69 4.65
CA LYS A 349 15.15 31.66 5.03
C LYS A 349 15.43 32.30 6.39
N PHE A 350 15.72 31.49 7.41
CA PHE A 350 15.82 31.94 8.81
C PHE A 350 17.23 32.35 9.26
N THR A 351 18.26 32.16 8.41
CA THR A 351 19.61 32.67 8.67
C THR A 351 19.79 34.02 7.99
N GLU A 352 20.00 35.10 8.77
CA GLU A 352 20.27 36.44 8.21
C GLU A 352 21.75 36.65 7.90
N SER A 353 22.66 36.16 8.76
CA SER A 353 24.11 36.19 8.56
C SER A 353 24.75 34.94 9.18
N GLY A 354 25.92 34.54 8.68
CA GLY A 354 26.66 33.38 9.19
C GLY A 354 26.80 32.26 8.15
N GLU A 355 26.60 31.02 8.58
CA GLU A 355 26.83 29.83 7.77
C GLU A 355 25.66 28.84 7.78
N ILE A 356 25.50 28.13 6.66
CA ILE A 356 24.63 26.98 6.49
C ILE A 356 25.51 25.81 6.11
N ARG A 357 25.41 24.71 6.85
CA ARG A 357 26.18 23.49 6.60
C ARG A 357 25.24 22.32 6.33
N PHE A 358 25.42 21.69 5.17
CA PHE A 358 24.72 20.47 4.80
C PHE A 358 25.67 19.28 4.92
N VAL A 359 25.35 18.33 5.79
CA VAL A 359 26.16 17.13 6.02
C VAL A 359 25.35 15.91 5.60
N THR A 360 25.87 15.14 4.66
CA THR A 360 25.31 13.83 4.31
C THR A 360 26.17 12.75 4.95
N ARG A 361 25.62 12.00 5.89
CA ARG A 361 26.28 10.82 6.46
C ARG A 361 25.71 9.55 5.85
N SER A 362 26.59 8.62 5.52
CA SER A 362 26.21 7.28 5.07
C SER A 362 26.82 6.21 5.97
N ARG A 363 26.02 5.20 6.32
CA ARG A 363 26.47 4.05 7.12
C ARG A 363 25.99 2.76 6.49
N ARG A 364 26.95 1.91 6.13
CA ARG A 364 26.68 0.56 5.63
C ARG A 364 26.07 -0.32 6.72
N ILE A 365 24.85 -0.80 6.47
CA ILE A 365 24.18 -1.78 7.36
C ILE A 365 24.47 -3.20 6.87
N SER A 366 24.41 -3.42 5.55
CA SER A 366 24.72 -4.69 4.91
C SER A 366 25.09 -4.47 3.44
N GLU A 367 25.45 -5.53 2.72
CA GLU A 367 25.69 -5.49 1.26
C GLU A 367 24.53 -4.89 0.45
N ARG A 368 23.28 -5.01 0.92
CA ARG A 368 22.09 -4.53 0.20
C ARG A 368 21.36 -3.37 0.88
N ARG A 369 21.89 -2.83 1.99
CA ARG A 369 21.22 -1.80 2.80
C ARG A 369 22.20 -0.76 3.30
N VAL A 370 21.82 0.51 3.14
CA VAL A 370 22.54 1.67 3.64
C VAL A 370 21.59 2.54 4.47
N ALA A 371 22.09 3.14 5.55
CA ALA A 371 21.42 4.23 6.24
C ALA A 371 22.02 5.57 5.81
N PHE A 372 21.17 6.54 5.53
CA PHE A 372 21.53 7.92 5.27
C PHE A 372 21.00 8.83 6.37
N GLU A 373 21.83 9.80 6.76
CA GLU A 373 21.42 10.94 7.58
C GLU A 373 21.77 12.23 6.83
N PHE A 374 20.76 13.02 6.52
CA PHE A 374 20.89 14.34 5.93
C PHE A 374 20.69 15.38 7.03
N ALA A 375 21.78 16.01 7.47
CA ALA A 375 21.77 17.02 8.52
C ALA A 375 21.95 18.41 7.91
N VAL A 376 20.99 19.31 8.17
CA VAL A 376 21.04 20.72 7.81
C VAL A 376 21.28 21.52 9.07
N HIS A 377 22.44 22.16 9.15
CA HIS A 377 22.83 23.06 10.22
C HIS A 377 22.69 24.50 9.74
N ASP A 378 22.04 25.33 10.53
CA ASP A 378 21.94 26.78 10.30
C ASP A 378 22.46 27.54 11.53
N SER A 379 23.07 28.70 11.31
CA SER A 379 23.48 29.61 12.39
C SER A 379 22.43 30.71 12.65
N GLY A 380 21.15 30.42 12.40
CA GLY A 380 20.06 31.39 12.49
C GLY A 380 19.61 31.71 13.91
N ALA A 381 18.40 32.26 14.03
CA ALA A 381 17.84 32.70 15.30
C ALA A 381 17.63 31.57 16.32
N GLY A 382 17.59 30.32 15.87
CA GLY A 382 17.22 29.17 16.69
C GLY A 382 15.74 29.20 17.12
N ILE A 383 15.32 28.10 17.71
CA ILE A 383 13.95 27.80 18.13
C ILE A 383 13.94 27.57 19.66
N SER A 384 12.91 28.08 20.34
CA SER A 384 12.73 27.94 21.78
C SER A 384 12.16 26.57 22.16
N GLU A 385 12.46 26.06 23.36
CA GLU A 385 11.94 24.76 23.83
C GLU A 385 10.40 24.69 23.81
N GLY A 386 9.70 25.79 24.10
CA GLY A 386 8.23 25.83 24.07
C GLY A 386 7.61 25.71 22.67
N ASP A 387 8.41 25.99 21.64
CA ASP A 387 7.97 25.96 20.24
C ASP A 387 8.36 24.64 19.54
N MET A 388 9.29 23.87 20.13
CA MET A 388 9.76 22.60 19.59
C MET A 388 8.63 21.58 19.37
N ASP A 389 7.72 21.47 20.33
CA ASP A 389 6.58 20.54 20.29
C ASP A 389 5.55 20.89 19.21
N GLN A 390 5.60 22.13 18.70
CA GLN A 390 4.64 22.69 17.77
C GLN A 390 5.16 22.73 16.31
N LEU A 391 6.46 22.53 16.09
CA LEU A 391 7.12 22.61 14.77
C LEU A 391 6.50 21.71 13.68
N PHE A 392 6.05 20.51 14.07
CA PHE A 392 5.51 19.51 13.15
C PHE A 392 3.97 19.44 13.19
N GLN A 393 3.32 20.42 13.83
CA GLN A 393 1.87 20.50 13.81
C GLN A 393 1.38 21.23 12.53
N PRO A 394 0.33 20.72 11.87
CA PRO A 394 -0.21 21.35 10.66
C PRO A 394 -0.67 22.78 10.93
N PHE A 395 -0.35 23.70 10.01
CA PHE A 395 -0.75 25.11 10.06
C PHE A 395 -0.19 25.92 11.24
N THR A 396 0.76 25.37 11.99
CA THR A 396 1.38 26.08 13.11
C THR A 396 2.56 26.92 12.62
N GLN A 397 2.63 28.16 13.11
CA GLN A 397 3.70 29.11 12.78
C GLN A 397 4.17 29.79 14.06
N ILE A 398 5.47 29.70 14.31
CA ILE A 398 6.07 30.01 15.61
C ILE A 398 6.27 31.53 15.82
N ASP A 399 6.02 32.39 14.82
CA ASP A 399 6.27 33.82 14.97
C ASP A 399 5.36 34.76 14.12
N ALA A 400 4.65 35.67 14.78
CA ALA A 400 3.80 36.71 14.16
C ALA A 400 4.60 37.88 13.54
N SER A 401 5.90 37.97 13.86
CA SER A 401 6.83 38.97 13.32
C SER A 401 7.50 38.50 12.02
N SER A 402 7.89 37.22 11.96
CA SER A 402 8.47 36.53 10.80
C SER A 402 7.48 36.34 9.65
N THR A 403 6.19 36.17 9.96
CA THR A 403 5.09 36.06 9.00
C THR A 403 4.96 37.26 8.05
N ARG A 404 5.33 38.46 8.51
CA ARG A 404 5.30 39.67 7.66
C ARG A 404 6.48 39.78 6.69
N ARG A 405 7.61 39.12 6.98
CA ARG A 405 8.82 39.18 6.13
C ARG A 405 8.96 37.98 5.20
N PHE A 406 8.54 36.79 5.63
CA PHE A 406 9.02 35.56 4.98
C PHE A 406 7.95 34.56 4.55
N GLY A 407 6.66 34.74 4.86
CA GLY A 407 5.53 33.98 4.29
C GLY A 407 5.63 32.44 4.35
N GLY A 408 4.71 31.76 5.02
CA GLY A 408 4.74 30.29 5.10
C GLY A 408 3.36 29.71 5.24
N THR A 409 3.24 28.42 4.96
CA THR A 409 1.98 27.65 5.04
C THR A 409 1.84 26.94 6.39
N GLY A 410 2.96 26.73 7.08
CA GLY A 410 3.04 25.86 8.26
C GLY A 410 2.90 24.36 7.93
N LEU A 411 2.82 24.00 6.65
CA LEU A 411 2.64 22.61 6.21
C LEU A 411 3.97 21.92 5.86
N GLY A 412 4.98 22.66 5.40
CA GLY A 412 6.23 22.09 4.88
C GLY A 412 6.89 21.08 5.82
N LEU A 413 7.20 21.45 7.07
CA LEU A 413 7.83 20.53 8.04
C LEU A 413 6.92 19.34 8.40
N THR A 414 5.61 19.57 8.49
CA THR A 414 4.62 18.51 8.77
C THR A 414 4.60 17.48 7.63
N ILE A 415 4.57 17.95 6.38
CA ILE A 415 4.62 17.10 5.18
C ILE A 415 5.96 16.37 5.12
N SER A 416 7.08 17.07 5.31
CA SER A 416 8.42 16.46 5.30
C SER A 416 8.53 15.34 6.32
N ARG A 417 8.05 15.52 7.56
CA ARG A 417 8.10 14.47 8.59
C ARG A 417 7.21 13.29 8.25
N ARG A 418 6.01 13.54 7.70
CA ARG A 418 5.13 12.45 7.24
C ARG A 418 5.74 11.67 6.07
N LEU A 419 6.36 12.35 5.11
CA LEU A 419 7.10 11.72 4.02
C LEU A 419 8.24 10.85 4.55
N ALA A 420 9.03 11.38 5.50
CA ALA A 420 10.10 10.62 6.16
C ALA A 420 9.57 9.33 6.81
N ASN A 421 8.48 9.43 7.59
CA ASN A 421 7.85 8.28 8.23
C ASN A 421 7.36 7.22 7.23
N ILE A 422 6.77 7.63 6.11
CA ILE A 422 6.32 6.69 5.07
C ILE A 422 7.51 6.01 4.38
N MET A 423 8.63 6.72 4.22
CA MET A 423 9.89 6.16 3.73
C MET A 423 10.63 5.28 4.76
N GLY A 424 10.05 5.06 5.96
CA GLY A 424 10.66 4.26 7.02
C GLY A 424 11.73 5.00 7.83
N GLY A 425 11.79 6.32 7.72
CA GLY A 425 12.69 7.22 8.44
C GLY A 425 11.97 8.14 9.43
N ASP A 426 12.66 9.17 9.94
CA ASP A 426 12.05 10.28 10.69
C ASP A 426 12.89 11.57 10.52
N ILE A 427 12.32 12.71 10.90
CA ILE A 427 13.01 14.00 11.02
C ILE A 427 13.12 14.38 12.48
N THR A 428 14.34 14.66 12.93
CA THR A 428 14.65 15.15 14.27
C THR A 428 15.24 16.55 14.20
N VAL A 429 15.11 17.29 15.30
CA VAL A 429 15.59 18.67 15.38
C VAL A 429 16.26 18.93 16.72
N GLN A 430 17.41 19.60 16.68
CA GLN A 430 18.13 20.11 17.85
C GLN A 430 18.35 21.60 17.62
N SER A 431 18.03 22.43 18.60
CA SER A 431 18.05 23.87 18.40
C SER A 431 18.27 24.62 19.71
N GLN A 432 18.97 25.75 19.62
CA GLN A 432 19.15 26.66 20.74
C GLN A 432 19.00 28.11 20.27
N VAL A 433 18.17 28.90 20.98
CA VAL A 433 17.93 30.31 20.65
C VAL A 433 19.26 31.09 20.59
N GLY A 434 19.49 31.76 19.46
CA GLY A 434 20.68 32.55 19.16
C GLY A 434 21.91 31.75 18.71
N SER A 435 21.84 30.42 18.67
CA SER A 435 22.94 29.54 18.23
C SER A 435 22.59 28.73 16.98
N GLY A 436 21.36 28.85 16.47
CA GLY A 436 20.87 28.17 15.27
C GLY A 436 20.16 26.85 15.54
N SER A 437 19.93 26.09 14.47
CA SER A 437 19.22 24.81 14.52
C SER A 437 19.89 23.75 13.64
N VAL A 438 19.63 22.48 13.98
CA VAL A 438 20.09 21.31 13.26
C VAL A 438 18.89 20.41 13.00
N PHE A 439 18.50 20.29 11.74
CA PHE A 439 17.45 19.37 11.29
C PHE A 439 18.10 18.14 10.66
N THR A 440 17.77 16.95 11.16
CA THR A 440 18.32 15.69 10.68
C THR A 440 17.21 14.82 10.13
N PHE A 441 17.27 14.53 8.84
CA PHE A 441 16.42 13.54 8.17
C PHE A 441 17.17 12.22 8.05
N ALA A 442 16.67 11.17 8.69
CA ALA A 442 17.24 9.82 8.63
C ALA A 442 16.36 8.90 7.76
N VAL A 443 16.96 8.11 6.88
CA VAL A 443 16.26 7.15 6.01
C VAL A 443 17.16 5.98 5.65
N GLU A 444 16.57 4.82 5.36
CA GLU A 444 17.29 3.65 4.85
C GLU A 444 16.95 3.39 3.38
N GLY A 445 17.93 2.95 2.60
CA GLY A 445 17.79 2.63 1.19
C GLY A 445 18.28 1.21 0.86
N GLU A 446 17.74 0.64 -0.21
CA GLU A 446 18.31 -0.57 -0.82
C GLU A 446 19.48 -0.17 -1.72
N VAL A 447 20.61 -0.87 -1.60
CA VAL A 447 21.80 -0.62 -2.41
C VAL A 447 21.74 -1.46 -3.67
N VAL A 448 21.98 -0.82 -4.82
CA VAL A 448 22.10 -1.50 -6.11
C VAL A 448 23.57 -1.83 -6.37
N CYS A 449 24.46 -0.84 -6.25
CA CYS A 449 25.90 -1.04 -6.29
C CYS A 449 26.62 -0.10 -5.32
N TRP A 450 27.70 -0.60 -4.72
CA TRP A 450 28.57 0.18 -3.85
C TRP A 450 29.58 0.99 -4.67
N GLU A 451 30.19 0.34 -5.66
CA GLU A 451 31.15 0.94 -6.58
C GLU A 451 30.57 0.93 -7.99
N ASP A 452 30.76 2.02 -8.72
CA ASP A 452 30.39 2.14 -10.13
C ASP A 452 31.62 1.78 -10.98
N GLU A 453 31.72 0.52 -11.42
CA GLU A 453 32.83 0.06 -12.28
C GLU A 453 32.89 0.84 -13.61
N ALA A 454 31.78 1.45 -14.06
CA ALA A 454 31.74 2.29 -15.25
C ALA A 454 32.30 3.71 -15.01
N ALA A 455 32.10 4.28 -13.81
CA ALA A 455 32.61 5.61 -13.48
C ALA A 455 34.15 5.67 -13.39
N GLN A 456 34.83 4.54 -13.13
CA GLN A 456 36.29 4.44 -13.17
C GLN A 456 36.88 4.33 -14.59
N ALA A 457 36.07 3.95 -15.59
CA ALA A 457 36.45 4.08 -16.99
C ALA A 457 36.23 5.52 -17.51
N ASP A 458 35.22 6.22 -16.98
CA ASP A 458 34.82 7.58 -17.39
C ASP A 458 35.51 8.74 -16.62
N ALA A 459 36.21 8.47 -15.51
CA ALA A 459 37.00 9.49 -14.81
C ALA A 459 38.18 10.04 -15.65
N ASP A 460 38.54 9.37 -16.75
CA ASP A 460 39.50 9.87 -17.74
C ASP A 460 38.83 10.73 -18.83
N ALA A 461 37.49 10.73 -18.94
CA ALA A 461 36.73 11.50 -19.94
C ALA A 461 36.34 12.90 -19.46
N ASP A 462 36.28 13.15 -18.14
CA ASP A 462 35.93 14.45 -17.55
C ASP A 462 37.11 15.46 -17.54
N ARG A 463 38.27 15.04 -18.06
CA ARG A 463 39.35 15.95 -18.49
C ARG A 463 39.20 16.28 -19.97
N VAL A 464 38.10 16.91 -20.35
CA VAL A 464 38.08 17.61 -21.64
C VAL A 464 39.00 18.82 -21.49
N GLU A 465 40.24 18.71 -21.97
CA GLU A 465 41.13 19.85 -22.10
C GLU A 465 40.43 20.97 -22.89
N PRO A 466 40.60 22.26 -22.52
CA PRO A 466 40.05 23.39 -23.26
C PRO A 466 40.66 23.44 -24.66
N ASP A 467 39.99 22.83 -25.63
CA ASP A 467 40.52 22.59 -26.98
C ASP A 467 40.05 23.63 -28.01
N GLY A 468 39.36 24.69 -27.58
CA GLY A 468 38.98 25.80 -28.48
C GLY A 468 38.02 25.44 -29.62
N MET A 469 37.37 24.27 -29.55
CA MET A 469 36.37 23.78 -30.50
C MET A 469 35.32 24.85 -30.81
N LYS A 470 35.06 25.10 -32.10
CA LYS A 470 34.08 26.06 -32.59
C LYS A 470 32.74 25.37 -32.79
N VAL A 471 31.76 25.76 -31.99
CA VAL A 471 30.41 25.17 -32.03
C VAL A 471 29.40 26.22 -32.48
N LEU A 472 28.58 25.88 -33.47
CA LEU A 472 27.41 26.67 -33.83
C LEU A 472 26.19 26.12 -33.08
N VAL A 473 25.55 26.95 -32.25
CA VAL A 473 24.33 26.60 -31.51
C VAL A 473 23.16 27.35 -32.11
N VAL A 474 22.19 26.61 -32.65
CA VAL A 474 21.01 27.17 -33.30
C VAL A 474 19.78 26.83 -32.47
N GLU A 475 19.22 27.84 -31.81
CA GLU A 475 18.08 27.69 -30.89
C GLU A 475 17.31 29.03 -30.83
N ASP A 476 16.00 28.95 -31.05
CA ASP A 476 15.11 30.11 -31.09
C ASP A 476 14.74 30.62 -29.68
N HIS A 477 14.69 29.72 -28.69
CA HIS A 477 14.33 30.07 -27.33
C HIS A 477 15.52 30.68 -26.56
N PRO A 478 15.44 31.96 -26.13
CA PRO A 478 16.59 32.70 -25.60
C PRO A 478 17.18 32.10 -24.32
N VAL A 479 16.35 31.44 -23.50
CA VAL A 479 16.80 30.76 -22.27
C VAL A 479 17.59 29.49 -22.58
N ASN A 480 17.13 28.68 -23.54
CA ASN A 480 17.80 27.43 -23.91
C ASN A 480 19.15 27.73 -24.56
N ARG A 481 19.18 28.76 -25.42
CA ARG A 481 20.41 29.27 -26.02
C ARG A 481 21.40 29.76 -24.97
N MET A 482 20.95 30.55 -24.00
CA MET A 482 21.80 31.02 -22.89
C MET A 482 22.35 29.87 -22.06
N ILE A 483 21.55 28.84 -21.80
CA ILE A 483 21.97 27.63 -21.06
C ILE A 483 23.07 26.88 -21.84
N LEU A 484 22.87 26.64 -23.14
CA LEU A 484 23.85 25.99 -24.01
C LEU A 484 25.13 26.81 -24.13
N GLU A 485 25.01 28.12 -24.26
CA GLU A 485 26.15 29.04 -24.34
C GLU A 485 26.96 29.06 -23.03
N ALA A 486 26.28 29.09 -21.88
CA ALA A 486 26.93 29.03 -20.56
C ALA A 486 27.67 27.70 -20.33
N TRP A 487 27.07 26.58 -20.74
CA TRP A 487 27.69 25.26 -20.61
C TRP A 487 28.86 25.05 -21.58
N MET A 488 28.77 25.58 -22.79
CA MET A 488 29.91 25.60 -23.72
C MET A 488 31.04 26.50 -23.23
N GLY A 489 30.70 27.63 -22.60
CA GLY A 489 31.66 28.54 -22.00
C GLY A 489 32.40 27.92 -20.82
N SER A 490 31.70 27.20 -19.93
CA SER A 490 32.33 26.52 -18.77
C SER A 490 33.28 25.40 -19.18
N THR A 491 33.17 24.90 -20.41
CA THR A 491 34.02 23.85 -20.98
C THR A 491 35.10 24.38 -21.93
N GLY A 492 35.31 25.70 -21.99
CA GLY A 492 36.41 26.33 -22.73
C GLY A 492 36.24 26.36 -24.26
N ARG A 493 35.00 26.25 -24.76
CA ARG A 493 34.69 26.17 -26.21
C ARG A 493 34.28 27.52 -26.78
N ARG A 494 34.45 27.71 -28.09
CA ARG A 494 34.06 28.93 -28.81
C ARG A 494 32.69 28.75 -29.45
N THR A 495 31.68 29.33 -28.83
CA THR A 495 30.30 29.24 -29.32
C THR A 495 29.98 30.41 -30.25
N THR A 496 29.31 30.13 -31.35
CA THR A 496 28.58 31.11 -32.17
C THR A 496 27.11 30.72 -32.12
N THR A 497 26.21 31.69 -32.00
CA THR A 497 24.78 31.43 -31.82
C THR A 497 23.95 31.97 -32.98
N ALA A 498 22.84 31.31 -33.28
CA ALA A 498 21.87 31.71 -34.29
C ALA A 498 20.44 31.49 -33.76
N GLU A 499 19.50 32.35 -34.16
CA GLU A 499 18.12 32.31 -33.63
C GLU A 499 17.14 31.53 -34.52
N ASN A 500 17.55 31.19 -35.74
CA ASN A 500 16.74 30.45 -36.70
C ASN A 500 17.61 29.73 -37.75
N GLY A 501 16.99 28.85 -38.55
CA GLY A 501 17.70 28.06 -39.55
C GLY A 501 18.33 28.89 -40.68
N GLN A 502 17.76 30.05 -41.04
CA GLN A 502 18.31 30.89 -42.11
C GLN A 502 19.62 31.56 -41.65
N GLU A 503 19.64 32.11 -40.44
CA GLU A 503 20.87 32.64 -39.83
C GLU A 503 21.93 31.57 -39.68
N ALA A 504 21.54 30.35 -39.30
CA ALA A 504 22.47 29.23 -39.21
C ALA A 504 23.14 28.91 -40.56
N VAL A 505 22.37 28.87 -41.64
CA VAL A 505 22.89 28.66 -43.00
C VAL A 505 23.82 29.81 -43.40
N ASP A 506 23.42 31.06 -43.18
CA ASP A 506 24.21 32.24 -43.55
C ASP A 506 25.56 32.26 -42.80
N ILE A 507 25.56 31.93 -41.51
CA ILE A 507 26.77 31.84 -40.69
C ILE A 507 27.63 30.65 -41.13
N ALA A 508 27.02 29.47 -41.35
CA ALA A 508 27.72 28.26 -41.79
C ALA A 508 28.32 28.36 -43.20
N GLN A 509 27.88 29.31 -44.05
CA GLN A 509 28.52 29.56 -45.33
C GLN A 509 29.87 30.28 -45.19
N HIS A 510 30.01 31.12 -44.16
CA HIS A 510 31.15 32.04 -44.02
C HIS A 510 32.17 31.60 -42.95
N GLN A 511 31.75 30.76 -41.99
CA GLN A 511 32.58 30.33 -40.88
C GLN A 511 32.59 28.81 -40.76
N ALA A 512 33.77 28.20 -40.63
CA ALA A 512 33.91 26.77 -40.36
C ALA A 512 33.72 26.47 -38.87
N PHE A 513 32.98 25.40 -38.59
CA PHE A 513 32.65 24.88 -37.27
C PHE A 513 33.07 23.41 -37.17
N ASP A 514 33.37 22.99 -35.95
CA ASP A 514 33.73 21.61 -35.61
C ASP A 514 32.48 20.80 -35.22
N LEU A 515 31.39 21.48 -34.82
CA LEU A 515 30.10 20.89 -34.49
C LEU A 515 28.98 21.92 -34.67
N ILE A 516 27.84 21.45 -35.14
CA ILE A 516 26.61 22.25 -35.21
C ILE A 516 25.54 21.55 -34.36
N ILE A 517 24.96 22.28 -33.42
CA ILE A 517 23.80 21.85 -32.63
C ILE A 517 22.58 22.60 -33.18
N MET A 518 21.60 21.86 -33.69
CA MET A 518 20.49 22.39 -34.48
C MET A 518 19.15 22.02 -33.85
N ASP A 519 18.37 23.00 -33.38
CA ASP A 519 16.97 22.76 -33.03
C ASP A 519 16.12 22.44 -34.25
N VAL A 520 15.15 21.51 -34.14
CA VAL A 520 14.25 21.16 -35.25
C VAL A 520 13.23 22.26 -35.51
N ASN A 521 12.57 22.73 -34.45
CA ASN A 521 11.37 23.55 -34.55
C ASN A 521 11.69 25.02 -34.31
N MET A 522 12.08 25.72 -35.38
CA MET A 522 12.43 27.15 -35.31
C MET A 522 11.59 27.99 -36.30
N PRO A 523 11.32 29.27 -36.00
CA PRO A 523 10.67 30.19 -36.92
C PRO A 523 11.56 30.51 -38.14
N VAL A 524 10.96 31.06 -39.21
CA VAL A 524 11.61 31.43 -40.49
C VAL A 524 12.07 30.22 -41.31
N MET A 525 12.95 29.38 -40.77
CA MET A 525 13.44 28.17 -41.39
C MET A 525 13.66 27.10 -40.31
N ASP A 526 13.06 25.92 -40.51
CA ASP A 526 13.22 24.78 -39.61
C ASP A 526 14.62 24.16 -39.69
N GLY A 527 15.02 23.47 -38.62
CA GLY A 527 16.35 22.88 -38.50
C GLY A 527 16.64 21.78 -39.50
N LEU A 528 15.64 21.04 -39.97
CA LEU A 528 15.82 19.97 -40.96
C LEU A 528 16.13 20.55 -42.34
N THR A 529 15.43 21.61 -42.71
CA THR A 529 15.66 22.37 -43.94
C THR A 529 17.02 23.06 -43.90
N ALA A 530 17.38 23.68 -42.76
CA ALA A 530 18.72 24.24 -42.57
C ALA A 530 19.82 23.17 -42.67
N THR A 531 19.60 21.99 -42.06
CA THR A 531 20.53 20.85 -42.14
C THR A 531 20.77 20.43 -43.59
N ARG A 532 19.71 20.27 -44.41
CA ARG A 532 19.86 19.94 -45.83
C ARG A 532 20.67 20.99 -46.58
N LEU A 533 20.37 22.27 -46.38
CA LEU A 533 21.08 23.37 -47.05
C LEU A 533 22.57 23.43 -46.67
N ILE A 534 22.91 23.19 -45.40
CA ILE A 534 24.31 23.13 -44.94
C ILE A 534 25.05 21.93 -45.57
N ARG A 535 24.32 20.83 -45.84
CA ARG A 535 24.85 19.62 -46.47
C ARG A 535 25.02 19.73 -47.99
N GLU A 536 24.24 20.57 -48.66
CA GLU A 536 24.28 20.75 -50.13
C GLU A 536 25.61 21.33 -50.65
N GLY A 537 26.43 21.92 -49.78
CA GLY A 537 27.82 22.30 -50.09
C GLY A 537 28.34 23.47 -49.24
N GLY A 538 29.66 23.60 -49.14
CA GLY A 538 30.32 24.68 -48.39
C GLY A 538 31.35 24.17 -47.40
N VAL A 539 31.90 25.07 -46.58
CA VAL A 539 32.97 24.75 -45.62
C VAL A 539 32.54 23.83 -44.47
N ASN A 540 31.23 23.68 -44.25
CA ASN A 540 30.65 22.82 -43.20
C ASN A 540 29.87 21.61 -43.73
N ALA A 541 30.01 21.27 -45.03
CA ALA A 541 29.29 20.13 -45.62
C ALA A 541 29.56 18.81 -44.87
N ASP A 542 30.77 18.66 -44.33
CA ASP A 542 31.21 17.49 -43.55
C ASP A 542 31.29 17.75 -42.04
N THR A 543 30.81 18.90 -41.55
CA THR A 543 30.77 19.18 -40.10
C THR A 543 29.68 18.35 -39.43
N PRO A 544 29.93 17.64 -38.32
CA PRO A 544 28.90 16.91 -37.58
C PRO A 544 27.71 17.80 -37.18
N ILE A 545 26.49 17.34 -37.44
CA ILE A 545 25.26 18.03 -37.03
C ILE A 545 24.49 17.16 -36.03
N VAL A 546 24.26 17.69 -34.83
CA VAL A 546 23.45 17.08 -33.77
C VAL A 546 22.13 17.83 -33.69
N VAL A 547 21.02 17.12 -33.85
CA VAL A 547 19.69 17.71 -33.86
C VAL A 547 19.02 17.62 -32.48
N LEU A 548 18.39 18.71 -32.02
CA LEU A 548 17.62 18.74 -30.78
C LEU A 548 16.12 18.61 -31.08
N SER A 549 15.47 17.57 -30.56
CA SER A 549 14.03 17.32 -30.76
C SER A 549 13.25 17.41 -29.45
N ALA A 550 12.04 17.99 -29.50
CA ALA A 550 11.09 17.99 -28.38
C ALA A 550 10.25 16.69 -28.28
N SER A 551 10.31 15.81 -29.28
CA SER A 551 9.50 14.61 -29.39
C SER A 551 10.40 13.37 -29.48
N ALA A 552 10.17 12.41 -28.58
CA ALA A 552 10.89 11.13 -28.53
C ALA A 552 10.33 10.08 -29.51
N ARG A 553 9.62 10.50 -30.56
CA ARG A 553 9.02 9.60 -31.55
C ARG A 553 10.04 9.19 -32.62
N ASN A 554 10.04 7.91 -32.98
CA ASN A 554 10.93 7.36 -34.03
C ASN A 554 10.80 8.09 -35.38
N GLU A 555 9.62 8.62 -35.70
CA GLU A 555 9.35 9.36 -36.94
C GLU A 555 10.17 10.66 -37.06
N ASP A 556 10.40 11.36 -35.95
CA ASP A 556 11.19 12.61 -35.92
C ASP A 556 12.69 12.32 -36.03
N HIS A 557 13.13 11.18 -35.49
CA HIS A 557 14.50 10.69 -35.62
C HIS A 557 14.81 10.33 -37.08
N GLU A 558 13.96 9.54 -37.73
CA GLU A 558 14.12 9.17 -39.15
C GLU A 558 14.17 10.40 -40.05
N ALA A 559 13.33 11.41 -39.80
CA ALA A 559 13.32 12.67 -40.53
C ALA A 559 14.62 13.48 -40.36
N GLY A 560 15.20 13.48 -39.14
CA GLY A 560 16.49 14.08 -38.84
C GLY A 560 17.65 13.43 -39.60
N MET A 561 17.73 12.11 -39.56
CA MET A 561 18.78 11.36 -40.26
C MET A 561 18.64 11.49 -41.78
N ALA A 562 17.41 11.45 -42.31
CA ALA A 562 17.15 11.68 -43.74
C ALA A 562 17.53 13.09 -44.21
N ALA A 563 17.49 14.09 -43.32
CA ALA A 563 17.96 15.45 -43.61
C ALA A 563 19.50 15.59 -43.63
N GLY A 564 20.22 14.57 -43.16
CA GLY A 564 21.69 14.55 -43.11
C GLY A 564 22.27 14.91 -41.73
N ALA A 565 21.48 14.82 -40.66
CA ALA A 565 21.98 14.85 -39.29
C ALA A 565 22.84 13.61 -38.98
N ASP A 566 23.76 13.74 -38.04
CA ASP A 566 24.66 12.66 -37.63
C ASP A 566 24.32 12.12 -36.24
N ALA A 567 23.59 12.90 -35.43
CA ALA A 567 23.04 12.48 -34.15
C ALA A 567 21.79 13.26 -33.75
N TYR A 568 21.10 12.77 -32.73
CA TYR A 568 19.92 13.40 -32.16
C TYR A 568 19.99 13.41 -30.62
N LEU A 569 19.42 14.44 -30.01
CA LEU A 569 19.23 14.56 -28.57
C LEU A 569 17.80 15.02 -28.28
N ASN A 570 17.18 14.42 -27.26
CA ASN A 570 15.85 14.83 -26.82
C ASN A 570 15.94 16.02 -25.86
N LYS A 571 14.94 16.91 -25.93
CA LYS A 571 14.72 17.99 -24.95
C LYS A 571 13.85 17.43 -23.80
N PRO A 572 14.16 17.73 -22.51
CA PRO A 572 15.24 18.58 -22.02
C PRO A 572 16.62 17.96 -22.22
N ILE A 573 17.61 18.79 -22.59
CA ILE A 573 18.96 18.35 -22.99
C ILE A 573 19.66 17.67 -21.80
N ASP A 574 20.07 16.42 -21.98
CA ASP A 574 21.00 15.76 -21.08
C ASP A 574 22.44 16.16 -21.44
N PHE A 575 23.07 16.95 -20.56
CA PHE A 575 24.43 17.42 -20.75
C PHE A 575 25.48 16.31 -20.71
N ARG A 576 25.20 15.16 -20.09
CA ARG A 576 26.11 14.00 -20.15
C ARG A 576 26.12 13.40 -21.55
N SER A 577 24.94 13.15 -22.13
CA SER A 577 24.80 12.67 -23.51
C SER A 577 25.39 13.66 -24.52
N LEU A 578 25.15 14.96 -24.32
CA LEU A 578 25.76 16.00 -25.15
C LEU A 578 27.29 15.98 -25.06
N ALA A 579 27.87 15.85 -23.86
CA ALA A 579 29.32 15.77 -23.69
C ALA A 579 29.92 14.56 -24.43
N SER A 580 29.28 13.38 -24.33
CA SER A 580 29.72 12.17 -25.04
C SER A 580 29.72 12.36 -26.57
N LEU A 581 28.62 12.89 -27.11
CA LEU A 581 28.51 13.20 -28.55
C LEU A 581 29.56 14.21 -28.99
N MET A 582 29.85 15.22 -28.18
CA MET A 582 30.88 16.20 -28.51
C MET A 582 32.29 15.61 -28.53
N THR A 583 32.59 14.66 -27.65
CA THR A 583 33.89 13.96 -27.64
C THR A 583 34.04 13.12 -28.91
N GLN A 584 32.98 12.43 -29.34
CA GLN A 584 32.92 11.65 -30.58
C GLN A 584 32.99 12.53 -31.83
N ALA A 585 32.36 13.71 -31.81
CA ALA A 585 32.34 14.66 -32.93
C ALA A 585 33.75 15.09 -33.38
N ARG A 586 34.75 15.00 -32.51
CA ARG A 586 36.17 15.24 -32.84
C ARG A 586 36.71 14.29 -33.91
N GLY A 587 36.18 13.08 -33.99
CA GLY A 587 36.50 12.10 -35.03
C GLY A 587 35.80 12.35 -36.37
N GLY A 588 35.02 13.44 -36.48
CA GLY A 588 34.20 13.75 -37.64
C GLY A 588 32.90 12.94 -37.69
N ARG A 589 32.16 13.08 -38.80
CA ARG A 589 30.85 12.41 -39.00
C ARG A 589 30.88 10.89 -38.82
N PRO A 590 31.89 10.14 -39.32
CA PRO A 590 31.90 8.68 -39.19
C PRO A 590 31.99 8.19 -37.74
N ALA A 591 32.72 8.91 -36.87
CA ALA A 591 32.83 8.55 -35.45
C ALA A 591 31.48 8.71 -34.73
N LEU A 592 30.76 9.81 -35.02
CA LEU A 592 29.45 10.07 -34.44
C LEU A 592 28.40 9.03 -34.87
N GLN A 593 28.41 8.63 -36.13
CA GLN A 593 27.49 7.63 -36.67
C GLN A 593 27.73 6.24 -36.05
N LEU A 594 29.00 5.86 -35.84
CA LEU A 594 29.35 4.59 -35.21
C LEU A 594 28.91 4.49 -33.73
N LEU A 595 28.87 5.61 -32.99
CA LEU A 595 28.33 5.62 -31.63
C LEU A 595 26.83 5.22 -31.65
N ILE A 596 26.06 5.82 -32.54
CA ILE A 596 24.61 5.60 -32.61
C ILE A 596 24.27 4.19 -33.11
N GLU A 597 25.03 3.68 -34.08
CA GLU A 597 24.86 2.31 -34.55
C GLU A 597 25.13 1.27 -33.44
N ASN A 598 26.07 1.56 -32.53
CA ASN A 598 26.37 0.69 -31.38
C ASN A 598 25.37 0.84 -30.22
N GLU A 599 24.71 1.99 -30.06
CA GLU A 599 23.64 2.17 -29.07
C GLU A 599 22.29 1.59 -29.53
N ALA A 600 22.10 1.39 -30.84
CA ALA A 600 20.88 0.82 -31.42
C ALA A 600 20.91 -0.72 -31.59
N ALA A 601 22.08 -1.36 -31.41
CA ALA A 601 22.30 -2.81 -31.49
C ALA A 601 22.22 -3.46 -30.11
#